data_AF-A0A915MEV1-F1
#
_entry.id   AF-A0A915MEV1-F1
#
_cell.length_a   1.000
_cell.length_b   1.000
_cell.length_c   1.000
_cell.angle_alpha   90.00
_cell.angle_beta   90.00
_cell.angle_gamma   90.00
#
_symmetry.space_group_name_H-M   'P 1'
#
loop_
_entity.id
_entity.type
_entity.pdbx_description
1 polymer ?
#
loop_
_entity_poly.entity_id
_entity_poly.type
_entity_poly.pdbx_seq_one_letter_code
_entity_poly.pdbx_strand_id
1 'polypeptide(L)'
;MGTPLCKWMNKMRYFAYSAHDSTIIAIFAALGLNKTNYDEDGYPKYSTCLTFELWREKNTGQFDVKVLLWRPNINETSPKEITTDIEGCQSNSTLEQFVERSKNYQMLPSPKDYCSQLLQPLNNAARMLIQWKLKMLILMGIPSIVAIVV
;
A
#
# COMPACT_ATOMS: atom_id res chain seq x y z
N MET A 1 13.48 -9.73 2.01
CA MET A 1 12.72 -10.42 0.95
C MET A 1 12.63 -11.89 1.31
N GLY A 2 11.44 -12.48 1.30
CA GLY A 2 11.23 -13.88 1.70
C GLY A 2 11.86 -14.87 0.71
N THR A 3 12.15 -16.09 1.17
CA THR A 3 12.58 -17.19 0.31
C THR A 3 11.45 -17.55 -0.67
N PRO A 4 11.68 -17.53 -1.99
CA PRO A 4 10.65 -17.87 -2.96
C PRO A 4 10.25 -19.34 -2.83
N LEU A 5 8.95 -19.62 -2.95
CA LEU A 5 8.37 -20.96 -2.81
C LEU A 5 8.89 -21.96 -3.84
N CYS A 6 9.31 -21.46 -5.01
CA CYS A 6 9.75 -22.27 -6.13
C CYS A 6 11.17 -21.92 -6.58
N LYS A 7 12.03 -22.94 -6.78
CA LYS A 7 13.42 -22.76 -7.22
C LYS A 7 13.57 -22.00 -8.54
N TRP A 8 12.61 -22.13 -9.45
CA TRP A 8 12.64 -21.46 -10.76
C TRP A 8 12.46 -19.93 -10.65
N MET A 9 11.82 -19.44 -9.58
CA MET A 9 11.60 -18.01 -9.37
C MET A 9 12.89 -17.27 -8.98
N ASN A 10 13.94 -17.97 -8.52
CA ASN A 10 15.21 -17.37 -8.07
C ASN A 10 15.96 -16.59 -9.16
N LYS A 11 15.65 -16.82 -10.44
CA LYS A 11 16.34 -16.19 -11.57
C LYS A 11 15.44 -15.28 -12.40
N MET A 12 14.24 -14.97 -11.91
CA MET A 12 13.35 -14.08 -12.63
C MET A 12 13.83 -12.64 -12.57
N ARG A 13 13.78 -11.97 -13.72
CA ARG A 13 14.09 -10.54 -13.87
C ARG A 13 12.86 -9.65 -13.78
N TYR A 14 11.67 -10.26 -13.81
CA TYR A 14 10.40 -9.57 -13.85
C TYR A 14 9.39 -10.29 -12.97
N PHE A 15 8.68 -9.52 -12.16
CA PHE A 15 7.61 -10.00 -11.27
C PHE A 15 6.35 -9.19 -11.57
N ALA A 16 5.28 -9.87 -11.97
CA ALA A 16 3.98 -9.26 -12.18
C ALA A 16 2.98 -9.76 -11.13
N TYR A 17 2.27 -8.83 -10.51
CA TYR A 17 1.22 -9.11 -9.55
C TYR A 17 -0.07 -8.51 -10.08
N SER A 18 -1.03 -9.38 -10.42
CA SER A 18 -2.39 -8.93 -10.71
C SER A 18 -3.11 -8.67 -9.39
N ALA A 19 -3.63 -7.46 -9.22
CA ALA A 19 -4.21 -7.00 -7.97
C ALA A 19 -5.42 -6.09 -8.23
N HIS A 20 -6.00 -5.58 -7.15
CA HIS A 20 -7.16 -4.69 -7.21
C HIS A 20 -6.75 -3.21 -7.11
N ASP A 21 -7.65 -2.32 -7.49
CA ASP A 21 -7.55 -0.87 -7.32
C ASP A 21 -7.16 -0.46 -5.88
N SER A 22 -7.76 -1.09 -4.88
CA SER A 22 -7.42 -0.93 -3.46
C SER A 22 -5.95 -1.21 -3.16
N THR A 23 -5.33 -2.15 -3.87
CA THR A 23 -3.89 -2.45 -3.72
C THR A 23 -3.04 -1.30 -4.27
N ILE A 24 -3.41 -0.75 -5.43
CA ILE A 24 -2.72 0.41 -6.02
C ILE A 24 -2.86 1.64 -5.13
N ILE A 25 -4.06 1.88 -4.57
CA ILE A 25 -4.30 2.97 -3.60
C ILE A 25 -3.41 2.80 -2.37
N ALA A 26 -3.34 1.61 -1.80
CA ALA A 26 -2.49 1.33 -0.64
C ALA A 26 -1.00 1.55 -0.97
N ILE A 27 -0.56 1.18 -2.17
CA ILE A 27 0.81 1.44 -2.64
C ILE A 27 1.04 2.96 -2.76
N PHE A 28 0.13 3.72 -3.35
CA PHE A 28 0.27 5.18 -3.45
C PHE A 28 0.37 5.85 -2.07
N ALA A 29 -0.48 5.42 -1.12
CA ALA A 29 -0.40 5.89 0.26
C ALA A 29 0.95 5.52 0.91
N ALA A 30 1.44 4.29 0.69
CA ALA A 30 2.75 3.86 1.17
C ALA A 30 3.92 4.62 0.51
N LEU A 31 3.74 5.13 -0.70
CA LEU A 31 4.70 6.01 -1.38
C LEU A 31 4.62 7.48 -0.91
N GLY A 32 3.74 7.80 0.03
CA GLY A 32 3.56 9.17 0.56
C GLY A 32 2.89 10.11 -0.43
N LEU A 33 2.10 9.59 -1.38
CA LEU A 33 1.37 10.40 -2.33
C LEU A 33 0.06 10.90 -1.71
N ASN A 34 -0.29 12.16 -1.99
CA ASN A 34 -1.43 12.81 -1.36
C ASN A 34 -2.80 12.43 -1.95
N LYS A 35 -2.83 11.73 -3.09
CA LYS A 35 -4.06 11.35 -3.76
C LYS A 35 -4.13 9.87 -4.03
N THR A 36 -5.37 9.36 -4.07
CA THR A 36 -5.69 7.96 -4.30
C THR A 36 -5.47 7.50 -5.75
N ASN A 37 -5.36 8.43 -6.70
CA ASN A 37 -4.96 8.16 -8.08
C ASN A 37 -3.77 9.06 -8.49
N TYR A 38 -2.77 9.15 -7.60
CA TYR A 38 -1.52 9.89 -7.78
C TYR A 38 -1.67 11.42 -7.96
N ASP A 39 -2.18 11.91 -9.10
CA ASP A 39 -2.43 13.35 -9.37
C ASP A 39 -3.93 13.68 -9.57
N GLU A 40 -4.79 12.66 -9.59
CA GLU A 40 -6.25 12.78 -9.68
C GLU A 40 -6.96 12.33 -8.40
N ASP A 41 -8.13 12.89 -8.13
CA ASP A 41 -9.00 12.42 -7.05
C ASP A 41 -9.82 11.20 -7.51
N GLY A 42 -10.05 10.25 -6.60
CA GLY A 42 -10.81 9.04 -6.87
C GLY A 42 -9.95 7.79 -7.10
N TYR A 43 -10.56 6.73 -7.63
CA TYR A 43 -9.93 5.42 -7.76
C TYR A 43 -9.03 5.33 -9.01
N PRO A 44 -7.94 4.54 -8.96
CA PRO A 44 -7.18 4.16 -10.14
C PRO A 44 -8.08 3.63 -11.25
N LYS A 45 -7.79 4.01 -12.49
CA LYS A 45 -8.57 3.57 -13.65
C LYS A 45 -8.30 2.09 -13.93
N TYR A 46 -9.19 1.47 -14.71
CA TYR A 46 -9.02 0.10 -15.16
C TYR A 46 -7.66 -0.10 -15.85
N SER A 47 -6.97 -1.19 -15.52
CA SER A 47 -5.63 -1.47 -16.08
C SER A 47 -4.54 -0.45 -15.73
N THR A 48 -4.74 0.39 -14.70
CA THR A 48 -3.63 1.13 -14.09
C THR A 48 -2.59 0.14 -13.56
N CYS A 49 -1.32 0.39 -13.88
CA CYS A 49 -0.21 -0.46 -13.49
C CYS A 49 0.93 0.39 -12.92
N LEU A 50 1.58 -0.12 -11.89
CA LEU A 50 2.81 0.44 -11.33
C LEU A 50 3.97 -0.50 -11.63
N THR A 51 5.06 0.04 -12.16
CA THR A 51 6.30 -0.71 -12.37
C THR A 51 7.38 -0.12 -11.48
N PHE A 52 8.05 -0.98 -10.73
CA PHE A 52 9.26 -0.66 -9.97
C PHE A 52 10.45 -1.25 -10.71
N GLU A 53 11.30 -0.40 -11.26
CA GLU A 53 12.48 -0.81 -12.01
C GLU A 53 13.73 -0.60 -11.17
N LEU A 54 14.57 -1.64 -11.11
CA LEU A 54 15.88 -1.56 -10.48
C LEU A 54 16.93 -1.30 -11.56
N TRP A 55 17.50 -0.10 -11.55
CA TRP A 55 18.53 0.33 -12.48
C TRP A 55 19.91 0.21 -11.86
N ARG A 56 20.91 -0.08 -12.68
CA ARG A 56 22.32 -0.09 -12.27
C ARG A 56 23.08 0.92 -13.12
N GLU A 57 23.61 1.96 -12.48
CA GLU A 57 24.46 2.94 -13.12
C GLU A 57 25.77 2.25 -13.56
N LYS A 58 26.18 2.45 -14.82
CA LYS A 58 27.24 1.64 -15.44
C LYS A 58 28.65 1.94 -14.91
N ASN A 59 28.89 3.16 -14.42
CA ASN A 59 30.22 3.66 -14.08
C ASN A 59 30.53 3.47 -12.59
N THR A 60 29.57 3.80 -11.73
CA THR A 60 29.61 3.69 -10.27
C THR A 60 29.12 2.33 -9.80
N GLY A 61 28.31 1.63 -10.60
CA GLY A 61 27.68 0.37 -10.22
C GLY A 61 26.54 0.52 -9.20
N GLN A 62 26.16 1.77 -8.89
CA GLN A 62 25.11 2.13 -7.95
C GLN A 62 23.74 1.66 -8.45
N PHE A 63 22.88 1.26 -7.50
CA PHE A 63 21.52 0.85 -7.80
C PHE A 63 20.52 1.96 -7.49
N ASP A 64 19.65 2.23 -8.45
CA ASP A 64 18.57 3.21 -8.33
C ASP A 64 17.22 2.56 -8.60
N VAL A 65 16.18 3.09 -7.98
CA VAL A 65 14.79 2.65 -8.18
C VAL A 65 14.07 3.71 -9.00
N LYS A 66 13.42 3.27 -10.08
CA LYS A 66 12.47 4.08 -10.83
C LYS A 66 11.06 3.54 -10.67
N VAL A 67 10.10 4.43 -10.48
CA VAL A 67 8.69 4.07 -10.37
C VAL A 67 7.92 4.68 -11.52
N LEU A 68 7.30 3.82 -12.33
CA LEU A 68 6.56 4.20 -13.52
C LEU A 68 5.07 3.92 -13.32
N LEU A 69 4.24 4.93 -13.61
CA LEU A 69 2.79 4.85 -13.62
C LEU A 69 2.27 4.70 -15.05
N TRP A 70 1.58 3.60 -15.29
CA TRP A 70 0.86 3.33 -16.52
C TRP A 70 -0.62 3.63 -16.33
N ARG A 71 -1.19 4.46 -17.19
CA ARG A 71 -2.61 4.77 -17.20
C ARG A 71 -3.26 4.33 -18.51
N PRO A 72 -4.55 3.94 -18.49
CA PRO A 72 -5.33 3.80 -19.71
C PRO A 72 -5.64 5.19 -20.28
N ASN A 73 -4.80 5.71 -21.17
CA ASN A 73 -5.11 6.91 -21.94
C ASN A 73 -4.80 6.65 -23.42
N ILE A 74 -5.79 6.85 -24.29
CA ILE A 74 -5.64 6.68 -25.74
C ILE A 74 -4.58 7.61 -26.36
N ASN A 75 -4.25 8.70 -25.66
CA ASN A 75 -3.31 9.71 -26.14
C ASN A 75 -1.93 9.64 -25.45
N GLU A 76 -1.76 8.82 -24.41
CA GLU A 76 -0.46 8.62 -23.75
C GLU A 76 0.05 7.21 -24.04
N THR A 77 1.09 7.12 -24.87
CA THR A 77 1.71 5.85 -25.26
C THR A 77 2.88 5.44 -24.38
N SER A 78 3.32 6.32 -23.46
CA SER A 78 4.44 6.09 -22.55
C SER A 78 4.02 6.24 -21.09
N PRO A 79 4.65 5.51 -20.16
CA PRO A 79 4.38 5.67 -18.75
C PRO A 79 4.88 7.02 -18.23
N LYS A 80 4.28 7.49 -17.14
CA LYS A 80 4.76 8.65 -16.38
C LYS A 80 5.76 8.17 -15.33
N GLU A 81 6.97 8.72 -15.31
CA GLU A 81 7.90 8.51 -14.19
C GLU A 81 7.44 9.35 -12.99
N ILE A 82 7.21 8.70 -11.85
CA ILE A 82 6.70 9.33 -10.62
C ILE A 82 7.71 9.27 -9.47
N THR A 83 8.94 8.82 -9.74
CA THR A 83 9.99 8.59 -8.72
C THR A 83 10.24 9.80 -7.84
N THR A 84 10.27 11.00 -8.42
CA THR A 84 10.56 12.26 -7.73
C THR A 84 9.41 12.76 -6.86
N ASP A 85 8.20 12.26 -7.08
CA ASP A 85 7.01 12.65 -6.33
C ASP A 85 6.83 11.79 -5.06
N ILE A 86 7.61 10.70 -4.95
CA ILE A 86 7.59 9.80 -3.80
C ILE A 86 8.26 10.52 -2.62
N GLU A 87 7.59 10.55 -1.47
CA GLU A 87 8.12 11.19 -0.28
C GLU A 87 9.46 10.54 0.14
N GLY A 88 10.49 11.34 0.41
CA GLY A 88 11.82 10.83 0.74
C GLY A 88 12.69 10.43 -0.46
N CYS A 89 12.19 10.56 -1.69
CA CYS A 89 12.96 10.44 -2.92
C CYS A 89 13.25 11.84 -3.50
N GLN A 90 14.47 12.08 -3.98
CA GLN A 90 14.85 13.31 -4.69
C GLN A 90 14.89 13.06 -6.21
N SER A 91 15.67 13.85 -6.97
CA SER A 91 15.82 13.72 -8.43
C SER A 91 16.20 12.32 -8.90
N ASN A 92 17.01 11.60 -8.11
CA ASN A 92 17.24 10.17 -8.24
C ASN A 92 16.96 9.49 -6.89
N SER A 93 16.33 8.31 -6.90
CA SER A 93 16.13 7.49 -5.70
C SER A 93 17.09 6.32 -5.72
N THR A 94 18.12 6.38 -4.88
CA THR A 94 19.00 5.21 -4.66
C THR A 94 18.19 4.06 -4.04
N LEU A 95 18.63 2.82 -4.25
CA LEU A 95 17.99 1.66 -3.64
C LEU A 95 17.98 1.76 -2.11
N GLU A 96 19.06 2.23 -1.52
CA GLU A 96 19.19 2.40 -0.08
C GLU A 96 18.19 3.42 0.47
N GLN A 97 18.08 4.59 -0.18
CA GLN A 97 17.09 5.61 0.18
C GLN A 97 15.66 5.07 0.04
N PHE A 98 15.36 4.37 -1.05
CA PHE A 98 14.04 3.80 -1.29
C PHE A 98 13.66 2.75 -0.24
N VAL A 99 14.61 1.92 0.17
CA VAL A 99 14.40 0.92 1.24
C VAL A 99 14.20 1.61 2.58
N GLU A 100 15.01 2.62 2.90
CA GLU A 100 14.91 3.34 4.17
C GLU A 100 13.55 4.02 4.34
N ARG A 101 13.11 4.78 3.33
CA ARG A 101 11.79 5.44 3.37
C ARG A 101 10.63 4.45 3.43
N SER A 102 10.80 3.24 2.86
CA SER A 102 9.76 2.21 2.87
C SER A 102 9.58 1.54 4.24
N LYS A 103 10.56 1.64 5.15
CA LYS A 103 10.46 1.06 6.51
C LYS A 103 9.31 1.64 7.32
N ASN A 104 8.96 2.91 7.09
CA ASN A 104 7.84 3.58 7.78
C ASN A 104 6.48 2.92 7.51
N TYR A 105 6.35 2.21 6.39
CA TYR A 105 5.12 1.55 5.95
C TYR A 105 5.23 0.03 6.05
N GLN A 106 6.34 -0.48 6.57
CA GLN A 106 6.51 -1.90 6.80
C GLN A 106 5.57 -2.33 7.95
N MET A 107 4.71 -3.31 7.67
CA MET A 107 3.83 -3.87 8.70
C MET A 107 4.68 -4.51 9.81
N LEU A 108 4.59 -3.94 11.00
CA LEU A 108 5.19 -4.45 12.24
C LEU A 108 4.10 -4.61 13.30
N PRO A 109 3.93 -5.80 13.92
CA PRO A 109 4.66 -7.04 13.66
C PRO A 109 4.31 -7.62 12.27
N SER A 110 5.03 -8.67 11.83
CA SER A 110 4.81 -9.22 10.49
C SER A 110 3.35 -9.64 10.30
N PRO A 111 2.79 -9.63 9.07
CA PRO A 111 1.41 -10.04 8.84
C PRO A 111 1.08 -11.42 9.40
N LYS A 112 2.05 -12.34 9.38
CA LYS A 112 1.91 -13.67 9.97
C LYS A 112 1.72 -13.59 11.48
N ASP A 113 2.55 -12.80 12.16
CA ASP A 113 2.46 -12.63 13.61
C ASP A 113 1.16 -11.91 13.98
N TYR A 114 0.81 -10.85 13.26
CA TYR A 114 -0.43 -10.11 13.43
C TYR A 114 -1.66 -11.02 13.28
N CYS A 115 -1.72 -11.83 12.21
CA CYS A 115 -2.83 -12.74 11.97
C CYS A 115 -2.82 -13.99 12.88
N SER A 116 -1.68 -14.29 13.52
CA SER A 116 -1.57 -15.38 14.50
C SER A 116 -2.00 -14.97 15.91
N GLN A 117 -2.12 -13.66 16.17
CA GLN A 117 -2.74 -13.20 17.39
C GLN A 117 -4.20 -13.64 17.35
N LEU A 118 -4.58 -14.54 18.27
CA LEU A 118 -5.98 -14.81 18.55
C LEU A 118 -6.64 -13.44 18.76
N LEU A 119 -7.64 -13.11 17.94
CA LEU A 119 -8.58 -12.03 18.24
C LEU A 119 -9.04 -12.31 19.65
N GLN A 120 -8.49 -11.59 20.64
CA GLN A 120 -8.87 -11.84 22.01
C GLN A 120 -10.37 -11.58 22.05
N PRO A 121 -11.19 -12.55 22.48
CA PRO A 121 -12.59 -12.28 22.68
C PRO A 121 -12.65 -11.06 23.60
N LEU A 122 -13.37 -10.02 23.19
CA LEU A 122 -13.61 -8.85 24.03
C LEU A 122 -13.89 -9.37 25.44
N ASN A 123 -13.05 -9.00 26.41
CA ASN A 123 -13.26 -9.47 27.77
C ASN A 123 -14.68 -9.07 28.21
N ASN A 124 -15.28 -9.84 29.13
CA ASN A 124 -16.68 -9.65 29.50
C ASN A 124 -16.97 -8.20 29.97
N ALA A 125 -15.97 -7.51 30.50
CA ALA A 125 -16.05 -6.09 30.85
C ALA A 125 -16.21 -5.17 29.62
N ALA A 126 -15.43 -5.37 28.55
CA ALA A 126 -15.54 -4.62 27.31
C ALA A 126 -16.87 -4.89 26.59
N ARG A 127 -17.34 -6.15 26.60
CA ARG A 127 -18.68 -6.50 26.07
C ARG A 127 -19.79 -5.82 26.86
N MET A 128 -19.69 -5.80 28.19
CA MET A 128 -20.64 -5.06 29.02
C MET A 128 -20.58 -3.57 28.71
N LEU A 129 -19.40 -2.94 28.68
CA LEU A 129 -19.30 -1.50 28.40
C LEU A 129 -19.92 -1.12 27.05
N ILE A 130 -19.72 -1.92 26.01
CA ILE A 130 -20.34 -1.71 24.70
C ILE A 130 -21.86 -1.89 24.78
N GLN A 131 -22.35 -2.94 25.43
CA GLN A 131 -23.79 -3.17 25.61
C GLN A 131 -24.46 -2.06 26.44
N TRP A 132 -23.82 -1.61 27.51
CA TRP A 132 -24.30 -0.53 28.37
C TRP A 132 -24.31 0.80 27.61
N LYS A 133 -23.27 1.13 26.84
CA LYS A 133 -23.25 2.33 25.99
C LYS A 133 -24.33 2.28 24.91
N LEU A 134 -24.53 1.13 24.26
CA LEU A 134 -25.57 0.97 23.24
C LEU A 134 -26.98 1.08 23.85
N LYS A 135 -27.22 0.47 25.03
CA LYS A 135 -28.47 0.64 25.78
C LYS A 135 -28.69 2.08 26.22
N MET A 136 -27.65 2.79 26.63
CA MET A 136 -27.74 4.18 27.05
C MET A 136 -28.08 5.09 25.87
N LEU A 137 -27.47 4.89 24.69
CA LEU A 137 -27.83 5.64 23.48
C LEU A 137 -29.28 5.41 23.04
N ILE A 138 -29.76 4.16 23.13
CA ILE A 138 -31.16 3.81 22.84
C ILE A 138 -32.11 4.49 23.85
N LEU A 139 -31.76 4.50 25.14
CA LEU A 139 -32.55 5.14 26.20
C LEU A 139 -32.52 6.68 26.13
N MET A 140 -31.45 7.27 25.61
CA MET A 140 -31.31 8.72 25.44
C MET A 140 -31.97 9.26 24.17
N GLY A 141 -32.64 8.41 23.38
CA GLY A 141 -33.41 8.83 22.20
C GLY A 141 -32.58 9.46 21.09
N ILE A 142 -31.26 9.27 21.10
CA ILE A 142 -30.38 9.75 20.04
C ILE A 142 -30.50 8.76 18.87
N PRO A 143 -31.06 9.14 17.71
CA PRO A 143 -31.12 8.26 16.56
C PRO A 143 -29.69 7.93 16.14
N SER A 144 -29.24 6.73 16.49
CA SER A 144 -27.92 6.24 16.14
C SER A 144 -27.93 5.87 14.65
N ILE A 145 -27.36 6.71 13.80
CA ILE A 145 -26.95 6.31 12.45
C ILE A 145 -25.73 5.41 12.62
N VAL A 146 -25.97 4.12 12.85
CA VAL A 146 -24.94 3.10 12.71
C VAL A 146 -24.95 2.68 11.26
N ALA A 147 -24.11 3.32 10.44
CA ALA A 147 -23.76 2.80 9.12
C ALA A 147 -22.88 1.56 9.34
N ILE A 148 -23.47 0.37 9.21
CA ILE A 148 -22.72 -0.86 8.97
C ILE A 148 -22.30 -0.80 7.51
N VAL A 149 -21.03 -0.45 7.27
CA VAL A 149 -20.40 -0.69 5.97
C VAL A 149 -20.12 -2.20 5.92
N VAL A 150 -20.84 -2.89 5.04
CA VAL A 150 -20.54 -4.27 4.60
C VAL A 150 -19.51 -4.20 3.49
#